data_AF-H5V3C4-F1
#
_entry.id   AF-H5V3C4-F1
#
_cell.length_a   1.000
_cell.length_b   1.000
_cell.length_c   1.000
_cell.angle_alpha   90.00
_cell.angle_beta   90.00
_cell.angle_gamma   90.00
#
_symmetry.space_group_name_H-M   'P 1'
#
loop_
_entity.id
_entity.type
_entity.pdbx_description
1 polymer ?
#
loop_
_entity_poly.entity_id
_entity_poly.type
_entity_poly.pdbx_seq_one_letter_code
_entity_poly.pdbx_strand_id
1 'polypeptide(L)'
;MKVSGAALALLCCLAAEAAPRDPFQAPVERCPQVQWDKWRYHGMVGGGAAIKAIIETPEGKWLRVSPGQWLTAALRVQTVAVDEIVIATPPACGEGQLHWRLKEKFHDMDVQIHRAVAPVNRPGRRAGQ
;
A
#
# COMPACT_ATOMS: atom_id res chain seq x y z
N MET A 1 -4.39 -55.96 9.87
CA MET A 1 -4.98 -54.73 9.26
C MET A 1 -4.05 -54.27 8.15
N LYS A 2 -4.46 -54.38 6.88
CA LYS A 2 -3.65 -53.95 5.72
C LYS A 2 -3.97 -52.47 5.46
N VAL A 3 -3.04 -51.59 5.84
CA VAL A 3 -3.17 -50.15 5.57
C VAL A 3 -2.92 -49.95 4.07
N SER A 4 -3.93 -49.46 3.36
CA SER A 4 -3.87 -49.27 1.90
C SER A 4 -2.91 -48.12 1.57
N GLY A 5 -2.12 -48.25 0.50
CA GLY A 5 -1.17 -47.22 0.05
C GLY A 5 -1.83 -45.85 -0.20
N ALA A 6 -3.11 -45.84 -0.57
CA ALA A 6 -3.92 -44.63 -0.69
C ALA A 6 -4.17 -43.95 0.67
N ALA A 7 -4.35 -44.72 1.74
CA ALA A 7 -4.49 -44.19 3.10
C ALA A 7 -3.16 -43.61 3.60
N LEU A 8 -2.03 -44.22 3.23
CA LEU A 8 -0.70 -43.70 3.53
C LEU A 8 -0.42 -42.38 2.79
N ALA A 9 -0.81 -42.29 1.51
CA ALA A 9 -0.65 -41.08 0.70
C ALA A 9 -1.52 -39.92 1.21
N LEU A 10 -2.78 -40.19 1.57
CA LEU A 10 -3.67 -39.21 2.20
C LEU A 10 -3.09 -38.71 3.54
N LEU A 11 -2.58 -39.59 4.40
CA LEU A 11 -1.94 -39.18 5.65
C LEU A 11 -0.70 -38.30 5.43
N CYS A 12 0.12 -38.59 4.42
CA CYS A 12 1.28 -37.75 4.10
C CYS A 12 0.89 -36.35 3.59
N CYS A 13 -0.19 -36.24 2.82
CA CYS A 13 -0.69 -34.95 2.35
C CYS A 13 -1.20 -34.08 3.50
N LEU A 14 -1.92 -34.65 4.48
CA LEU A 14 -2.39 -33.92 5.66
C LEU A 14 -1.25 -33.54 6.63
N ALA A 15 -0.20 -34.35 6.72
CA ALA A 15 0.95 -34.06 7.59
C ALA A 15 1.82 -32.88 7.09
N ALA A 16 1.87 -32.68 5.76
CA ALA A 16 2.60 -31.55 5.17
C ALA A 16 1.96 -30.17 5.49
N GLU A 17 0.68 -30.15 5.86
CA GLU A 17 -0.07 -28.94 6.24
C GLU A 17 0.17 -28.54 7.71
N ALA A 18 0.65 -29.48 8.53
CA ALA A 18 0.75 -29.37 9.98
C ALA A 18 2.16 -28.99 10.48
N ALA A 19 3.09 -28.68 9.56
CA ALA A 19 4.39 -28.13 9.96
C ALA A 19 4.15 -26.77 10.66
N PRO A 20 4.68 -26.56 11.88
CA PRO A 20 4.58 -25.25 12.53
C PRO A 20 5.19 -24.21 11.59
N ARG A 21 4.43 -23.14 11.32
CA ARG A 21 4.94 -21.97 10.60
C ARG A 21 6.23 -21.55 11.29
N ASP A 22 7.30 -21.37 10.52
CA ASP A 22 8.56 -20.87 11.05
C ASP A 22 8.29 -19.52 11.74
N PRO A 23 8.47 -19.42 13.07
CA PRO A 23 8.17 -18.20 13.82
C PRO A 23 9.09 -17.03 13.45
N PHE A 24 10.16 -17.28 12.69
CA PHE A 24 11.06 -16.27 12.14
C PHE A 24 10.79 -15.97 10.66
N GLN A 25 9.82 -16.63 10.03
CA GLN A 25 9.46 -16.37 8.65
C GLN A 25 8.90 -14.95 8.53
N ALA A 26 9.60 -14.11 7.76
CA ALA A 26 9.17 -12.75 7.51
C ALA A 26 7.74 -12.74 6.94
N PRO A 27 6.90 -11.78 7.33
CA PRO A 27 5.59 -11.61 6.73
C PRO A 27 5.71 -11.53 5.21
N VAL A 28 4.84 -12.25 4.50
CA VAL A 28 4.75 -12.09 3.05
C VAL A 28 4.35 -10.65 2.78
N GLU A 29 5.27 -9.88 2.20
CA GLU A 29 5.03 -8.53 1.73
C GLU A 29 4.02 -8.59 0.58
N ARG A 30 2.75 -8.33 0.91
CA ARG A 30 1.65 -8.29 -0.07
C ARG A 30 1.56 -6.94 -0.78
N CYS A 31 2.47 -6.04 -0.45
CA CYS A 31 2.59 -4.77 -1.12
C CYS A 31 3.54 -4.81 -2.29
N PRO A 32 3.18 -4.15 -3.40
CA PRO A 32 4.16 -3.73 -4.37
C PRO A 32 5.28 -2.98 -3.63
N GLN A 33 6.51 -3.44 -3.81
CA GLN A 33 7.73 -2.72 -3.41
C GLN A 33 7.90 -1.50 -4.34
N VAL A 34 6.88 -0.66 -4.44
CA VAL A 34 7.02 0.62 -5.11
C VAL A 34 7.86 1.47 -4.18
N GLN A 35 8.93 2.04 -4.72
CA GLN A 35 9.82 2.94 -4.01
C GLN A 35 9.11 4.28 -3.79
N TRP A 36 8.11 4.28 -2.91
CA TRP A 36 7.18 5.39 -2.67
C TRP A 36 7.92 6.71 -2.42
N ASP A 37 9.02 6.66 -1.67
CA ASP A 37 9.87 7.80 -1.32
C ASP A 37 10.58 8.44 -2.52
N LYS A 38 10.68 7.73 -3.65
CA LYS A 38 11.30 8.22 -4.89
C LYS A 38 10.32 8.91 -5.83
N TRP A 39 9.01 8.73 -5.64
CA TRP A 39 8.01 9.49 -6.37
C TRP A 39 7.92 10.90 -5.82
N ARG A 40 7.76 11.89 -6.71
CA ARG A 40 7.68 13.29 -6.30
C ARG A 40 6.45 13.97 -6.90
N TYR A 41 5.63 14.56 -6.03
CA TYR A 41 4.58 15.47 -6.44
C TYR A 41 5.14 16.90 -6.56
N HIS A 42 4.86 17.56 -7.68
CA HIS A 42 5.39 18.89 -8.02
C HIS A 42 4.29 19.95 -8.16
N GLY A 43 3.05 19.61 -7.83
CA GLY A 43 1.91 20.51 -7.89
C GLY A 43 0.91 20.15 -8.99
N MET A 44 -0.05 21.04 -9.21
CA MET A 44 -1.13 20.86 -10.17
C MET A 44 -1.18 21.99 -11.19
N VAL A 45 -1.76 21.70 -12.35
CA VAL A 45 -2.08 22.67 -13.39
C VAL A 45 -3.53 22.54 -13.81
N GLY A 46 -4.12 23.63 -14.29
CA GLY A 46 -5.53 23.70 -14.65
C GLY A 46 -6.45 23.87 -13.44
N GLY A 47 -7.76 23.72 -13.66
CA GLY A 47 -8.78 23.87 -12.62
C GLY A 47 -10.07 23.14 -12.97
N GLY A 48 -10.91 22.91 -11.95
CA GLY A 48 -12.16 22.15 -12.10
C GLY A 48 -11.93 20.78 -12.75
N ALA A 49 -12.70 20.47 -13.79
CA ALA A 49 -12.61 19.20 -14.50
C ALA A 49 -11.31 19.01 -15.31
N ALA A 50 -10.56 20.08 -15.60
CA ALA A 50 -9.33 20.02 -16.39
C ALA A 50 -8.06 19.89 -15.53
N ILE A 51 -8.20 19.71 -14.22
CA ILE A 51 -7.07 19.59 -13.29
C ILE A 51 -6.16 18.41 -13.65
N LYS A 52 -4.84 18.66 -13.64
CA LYS A 52 -3.80 17.64 -13.81
C LYS A 52 -2.76 17.79 -12.70
N ALA A 53 -2.36 16.70 -12.10
CA ALA A 53 -1.17 16.65 -11.25
C ALA A 53 0.09 16.51 -12.11
N ILE A 54 1.16 17.15 -11.66
CA ILE A 54 2.51 16.99 -12.17
C ILE A 54 3.27 16.10 -11.19
N ILE A 55 3.70 14.94 -11.67
CA ILE A 55 4.47 13.98 -10.86
C ILE A 55 5.75 13.57 -11.59
N GLU A 56 6.77 13.24 -10.83
CA GLU A 56 8.02 12.65 -11.31
C GLU A 56 8.09 11.20 -10.82
N THR A 57 8.35 10.27 -11.74
CA THR A 57 8.52 8.85 -11.44
C THR A 57 9.90 8.58 -10.83
N PRO A 58 10.14 7.40 -10.24
CA PRO A 58 11.45 7.02 -9.69
C PRO A 58 12.58 7.05 -10.73
N GLU A 59 12.25 6.93 -12.02
CA GLU A 59 13.20 7.01 -13.14
C GLU A 59 13.46 8.44 -13.61
N GLY A 60 12.89 9.46 -12.93
CA GLY A 60 13.03 10.87 -13.30
C GLY A 60 12.11 11.32 -14.44
N LYS A 61 11.09 10.52 -14.80
CA LYS A 61 10.16 10.88 -15.86
C LYS A 61 9.04 11.77 -15.34
N TRP A 62 8.77 12.87 -16.03
CA TRP A 62 7.66 13.74 -15.75
C TRP A 62 6.36 13.22 -16.36
N LEU A 63 5.31 13.12 -15.56
CA LEU A 63 3.97 12.73 -15.99
C LEU A 63 2.96 13.81 -15.60
N ARG A 64 1.98 14.02 -16.50
CA ARG A 64 0.76 14.78 -16.22
C ARG A 64 -0.40 13.81 -16.08
N VAL A 65 -1.05 13.80 -14.92
CA VAL A 65 -2.02 12.77 -14.58
C VAL A 65 -3.32 13.39 -14.08
N SER A 66 -4.46 12.78 -14.43
CA SER A 66 -5.78 13.26 -14.02
C SER A 66 -6.29 12.44 -12.84
N PRO A 67 -7.25 12.96 -12.04
CA PRO A 67 -8.05 12.12 -11.16
C PRO A 67 -8.61 10.90 -11.90
N GLY A 68 -8.53 9.73 -11.27
CA GLY A 68 -8.96 8.45 -11.83
C GLY A 68 -7.94 7.75 -12.75
N GLN A 69 -6.83 8.39 -13.11
CA GLN A 69 -5.81 7.79 -13.99
C GLN A 69 -4.96 6.75 -13.24
N TRP A 70 -4.62 5.66 -13.92
CA TRP A 70 -3.68 4.65 -13.40
C TRP A 70 -2.23 5.08 -13.62
N LEU A 71 -1.41 5.02 -12.57
CA LEU A 71 0.03 5.27 -12.63
C LEU A 71 0.82 3.99 -12.90
N THR A 72 0.35 2.89 -12.32
CA THR A 72 0.84 1.53 -12.54
C THR A 72 -0.36 0.57 -12.49
N ALA A 73 -0.14 -0.73 -12.69
CA ALA A 73 -1.19 -1.75 -12.57
C ALA A 73 -1.89 -1.77 -11.19
N ALA A 74 -1.28 -1.17 -10.16
CA ALA A 74 -1.74 -1.21 -8.79
C ALA A 74 -2.10 0.17 -8.22
N LEU A 75 -1.83 1.25 -8.94
CA LEU A 75 -1.90 2.61 -8.42
C LEU A 75 -2.81 3.50 -9.24
N ARG A 76 -3.73 4.17 -8.58
CA ARG A 76 -4.71 5.05 -9.23
C ARG A 76 -4.77 6.40 -8.53
N VAL A 77 -4.73 7.48 -9.30
CA VAL A 77 -4.93 8.83 -8.75
C VAL A 77 -6.38 8.96 -8.27
N GLN A 78 -6.60 9.35 -7.03
CA GLN A 78 -7.93 9.64 -6.49
C GLN A 78 -8.21 11.13 -6.53
N THR A 79 -7.36 11.92 -5.87
CA THR A 79 -7.58 13.35 -5.66
C THR A 79 -6.32 14.12 -6.03
N VAL A 80 -6.51 15.28 -6.65
CA VAL A 80 -5.44 16.25 -6.92
C VAL A 80 -5.85 17.57 -6.29
N ALA A 81 -5.06 18.04 -5.33
CA ALA A 81 -5.17 19.34 -4.68
C ALA A 81 -3.91 20.17 -4.97
N VAL A 82 -3.83 21.39 -4.43
CA VAL A 82 -2.69 22.29 -4.68
C VAL A 82 -1.40 21.79 -4.02
N ASP A 83 -1.51 21.32 -2.79
CA ASP A 83 -0.41 20.91 -1.93
C ASP A 83 -0.34 19.39 -1.72
N GLU A 84 -1.29 18.63 -2.27
CA GLU A 84 -1.44 17.20 -2.05
C GLU A 84 -1.99 16.45 -3.26
N ILE A 85 -1.46 15.26 -3.50
CA ILE A 85 -2.10 14.25 -4.37
C ILE A 85 -2.36 12.98 -3.56
N VAL A 86 -3.55 12.42 -3.72
CA VAL A 86 -3.97 11.17 -3.09
C VAL A 86 -4.00 10.06 -4.12
N ILE A 87 -3.28 8.97 -3.86
CA ILE A 87 -3.17 7.80 -4.72
C ILE A 87 -3.77 6.59 -4.01
N ALA A 88 -4.71 5.89 -4.65
CA ALA A 88 -5.20 4.61 -4.18
C ALA A 88 -4.12 3.54 -4.34
N THR A 89 -3.87 2.78 -3.27
CA THR A 89 -3.07 1.56 -3.27
C THR A 89 -3.97 0.33 -3.19
N PRO A 90 -3.46 -0.87 -3.53
CA PRO A 90 -4.21 -2.10 -3.35
C PRO A 90 -4.63 -2.28 -1.89
N PRO A 91 -5.80 -2.86 -1.60
CA PRO A 91 -6.26 -3.12 -0.23
C PRO A 91 -5.32 -4.04 0.56
N ALA A 92 -4.47 -4.80 -0.14
CA ALA A 92 -3.41 -5.60 0.46
C ALA A 92 -2.31 -4.76 1.15
N CYS A 93 -2.34 -3.43 1.00
CA CYS A 93 -1.31 -2.49 1.46
C CYS A 93 -1.63 -1.61 2.66
N GLY A 94 -2.63 -1.96 3.46
CA GLY A 94 -3.07 -1.14 4.59
C GLY A 94 -4.21 -0.21 4.16
N GLU A 95 -4.15 1.08 4.48
CA GLU A 95 -5.27 2.03 4.34
C GLU A 95 -5.74 2.29 2.90
N GLY A 96 -5.12 1.63 1.91
CA GLY A 96 -5.51 1.73 0.51
C GLY A 96 -5.25 3.12 -0.09
N GLN A 97 -4.54 4.01 0.61
CA GLN A 97 -4.27 5.37 0.16
C GLN A 97 -2.84 5.81 0.50
N LEU A 98 -2.26 6.61 -0.40
CA LEU A 98 -0.99 7.30 -0.24
C LEU A 98 -1.20 8.78 -0.47
N HIS A 99 -0.60 9.58 0.40
CA HIS A 99 -0.70 11.02 0.40
C HIS A 99 0.68 11.58 0.08
N TRP A 100 0.85 12.17 -1.11
CA TRP A 100 2.08 12.85 -1.49
C TRP A 100 1.86 14.35 -1.43
N ARG A 101 2.54 14.98 -0.47
CA ARG A 101 2.51 16.43 -0.29
C ARG A 101 3.60 17.08 -1.12
N LEU A 102 3.30 18.28 -1.63
CA LEU A 102 4.31 19.15 -2.18
C LEU A 102 5.31 19.45 -1.06
N LYS A 103 6.59 19.13 -1.24
CA LYS A 103 7.60 19.62 -0.30
C LYS A 103 7.64 21.13 -0.46
N GLU A 104 7.15 21.86 0.53
CA GLU A 104 7.40 23.28 0.63
C GLU A 104 8.93 23.48 0.69
N LYS A 105 9.47 24.33 -0.19
CA LYS A 105 10.84 24.82 -0.04
C LYS A 105 10.83 25.89 1.06
N PHE A 106 10.73 25.47 2.31
CA PHE A 106 11.20 26.30 3.42
C PHE A 106 12.63 25.86 3.75
N HIS A 107 13.55 26.82 3.79
CA HIS A 107 14.90 26.64 4.29
C HIS A 107 14.83 26.36 5.80
N ASP A 108 14.58 25.11 6.22
CA ASP A 108 15.24 24.47 7.37
C ASP A 108 14.83 23.00 7.48
N MET A 109 15.69 22.20 8.12
CA MET A 109 15.69 20.74 8.10
C MET A 109 14.61 20.09 8.98
N ASP A 110 13.81 19.19 8.38
CA ASP A 110 13.31 17.90 8.91
C ASP A 110 11.95 17.53 8.27
N VAL A 111 11.96 16.73 7.21
CA VAL A 111 10.72 16.21 6.61
C VAL A 111 10.34 14.88 7.28
N GLN A 112 9.31 14.93 8.10
CA GLN A 112 8.63 13.75 8.63
C GLN A 112 7.63 13.21 7.59
N ILE A 113 7.99 12.13 6.90
CA ILE A 113 7.01 11.35 6.13
C ILE A 113 6.18 10.53 7.12
N HIS A 114 5.03 11.08 7.50
CA HIS A 114 4.08 10.34 8.32
C HIS A 114 3.29 9.38 7.41
N ARG A 115 3.55 8.08 7.54
CA ARG A 115 2.54 7.08 7.20
C ARG A 115 1.40 7.28 8.19
N ALA A 116 0.25 7.77 7.72
CA ALA A 116 -0.95 7.73 8.53
C ALA A 116 -1.27 6.25 8.80
N VAL A 117 -1.35 5.89 10.08
CA VAL A 117 -1.85 4.60 10.55
C VAL A 117 -3.16 4.91 11.25
N ALA A 118 -4.29 4.41 10.75
CA ALA A 118 -5.58 4.62 11.42
C ALA A 118 -5.51 4.15 12.87
N PRO A 119 -6.27 4.82 13.75
CA PRO A 119 -6.55 4.27 15.05
C PRO A 119 -7.28 2.92 14.89
N VAL A 120 -6.63 1.86 15.37
CA VAL A 120 -7.27 0.55 15.57
C VAL A 120 -8.37 0.74 16.61
N ASN A 121 -9.61 0.80 16.16
CA ASN A 121 -10.77 0.81 17.03
C ASN A 121 -10.97 -0.62 17.56
N ARG A 122 -10.47 -0.89 18.76
CA ARG A 122 -10.57 -2.21 19.40
C ARG A 122 -11.92 -2.27 20.15
N PRO A 123 -12.89 -3.12 19.74
CA PRO A 123 -14.13 -3.25 20.48
C PRO A 123 -13.85 -3.84 21.86
N GLY A 124 -14.23 -3.10 22.91
CA GLY A 124 -14.13 -3.52 24.30
C GLY A 124 -14.90 -4.81 24.54
N ARG A 125 -14.19 -5.84 24.99
CA ARG A 125 -14.76 -7.13 25.39
C ARG A 125 -15.59 -6.89 26.66
N ARG A 126 -16.92 -7.01 26.57
CA ARG A 126 -17.78 -7.13 27.77
C ARG A 126 -17.35 -8.40 28.51
N ALA A 127 -16.81 -8.24 29.71
CA ALA A 127 -16.76 -9.31 30.70
C ALA A 127 -18.05 -9.22 31.52
N GLY A 128 -18.83 -10.29 31.52
CA GLY A 128 -20.01 -10.42 32.37
C GLY A 128 -19.62 -10.50 33.84
N GLN A 129 -20.51 -9.95 34.67
CA GLN A 129 -20.81 -10.38 36.02
C GLN A 129 -22.32 -10.33 36.17
#